data_AF-A0A532U0H1-F1
#
_entry.id   AF-A0A532U0H1-F1
#
_cell.length_a   1.000
_cell.length_b   1.000
_cell.length_c   1.000
_cell.angle_alpha   90.00
_cell.angle_beta   90.00
_cell.angle_gamma   90.00
#
_symmetry.space_group_name_H-M   'P 1'
#
loop_
_entity.id
_entity.type
_entity.pdbx_description
1 polymer ?
#
loop_
_entity_poly.entity_id
_entity_poly.type
_entity_poly.pdbx_seq_one_letter_code
_entity_poly.pdbx_strand_id
1 'polypeptide(L)'
;MSNEKTRKDEWEEIGRDIEAKIKKELASWAGAEETDDWQTIGQVMENKIRGEIATTVGGEPEEDWDQIGRRVEKRVRSGVGRWASAEPDDDWDTIGRKTESKIRADVAASVGGEPDGSWDEIGKRIEQSVKSGLGEWAGAEQDDDWATLGRKMEEKIKAAVREWF
;
A
#
# COMPACT_ATOMS: atom_id res chain seq x y z
N MET A 1 -14.14 53.72 0.58
CA MET A 1 -14.74 52.99 1.71
C MET A 1 -16.02 52.23 1.33
N SER A 2 -16.91 52.77 0.47
CA SER A 2 -18.16 52.06 0.12
C SER A 2 -17.96 50.79 -0.73
N ASN A 3 -17.03 50.79 -1.68
CA ASN A 3 -16.79 49.68 -2.61
C ASN A 3 -16.17 48.43 -1.95
N GLU A 4 -15.55 48.61 -0.78
CA GLU A 4 -14.85 47.54 -0.05
C GLU A 4 -15.78 46.79 0.90
N LYS A 5 -16.79 47.48 1.46
CA LYS A 5 -17.88 46.85 2.21
C LYS A 5 -18.77 45.99 1.32
N THR A 6 -19.18 46.51 0.16
CA THR A 6 -20.07 45.79 -0.77
C THR A 6 -19.44 44.48 -1.25
N ARG A 7 -18.13 44.50 -1.56
CA ARG A 7 -17.39 43.29 -1.92
C ARG A 7 -17.33 42.29 -0.76
N LYS A 8 -17.12 42.73 0.48
CA LYS A 8 -17.09 41.84 1.66
C LYS A 8 -18.43 41.17 1.89
N ASP A 9 -19.52 41.92 1.75
CA ASP A 9 -20.88 41.42 1.92
C ASP A 9 -21.24 40.39 0.83
N GLU A 10 -20.83 40.63 -0.42
CA GLU A 10 -20.98 39.66 -1.53
C GLU A 10 -20.21 38.35 -1.27
N TRP A 11 -18.98 38.43 -0.75
CA TRP A 11 -18.21 37.22 -0.41
C TRP A 11 -18.83 36.45 0.77
N GLU A 12 -19.40 37.14 1.75
CA GLU A 12 -20.12 36.50 2.87
C GLU A 12 -21.42 35.82 2.40
N GLU A 13 -22.12 36.38 1.42
CA GLU A 13 -23.29 35.75 0.80
C GLU A 13 -22.90 34.51 -0.01
N ILE A 14 -21.89 34.62 -0.88
CA ILE A 14 -21.35 33.47 -1.63
C ILE A 14 -20.89 32.35 -0.68
N GLY A 15 -20.22 32.71 0.42
CA GLY A 15 -19.78 31.75 1.43
C GLY A 15 -20.95 31.00 2.06
N ARG A 16 -22.02 31.70 2.45
CA ARG A 16 -23.23 31.09 3.03
C ARG A 16 -23.96 30.18 2.03
N ASP A 17 -24.03 30.58 0.77
CA ASP A 17 -24.64 29.78 -0.29
C ASP A 17 -23.88 28.48 -0.57
N ILE A 18 -22.55 28.55 -0.59
CA ILE A 18 -21.69 27.37 -0.74
C ILE A 18 -21.85 26.46 0.48
N GLU A 19 -21.79 27.01 1.70
CA GLU A 19 -21.95 26.24 2.93
C GLU A 19 -23.32 25.52 2.97
N ALA A 20 -24.40 26.22 2.62
CA ALA A 20 -25.74 25.64 2.58
C ALA A 20 -25.85 24.48 1.58
N LYS A 21 -25.22 24.59 0.41
CA LYS A 21 -25.18 23.52 -0.59
C LYS A 21 -24.40 22.30 -0.09
N ILE A 22 -23.20 22.52 0.45
CA ILE A 22 -22.37 21.43 1.00
C ILE A 22 -23.12 20.72 2.14
N LYS A 23 -23.70 21.50 3.06
CA LYS A 23 -24.46 20.98 4.20
C LYS A 23 -25.63 20.11 3.75
N LYS A 24 -26.39 20.57 2.76
CA LYS A 24 -27.52 19.85 2.17
C LYS A 24 -27.08 18.52 1.54
N GLU A 25 -26.01 18.53 0.75
CA GLU A 25 -25.49 17.31 0.11
C GLU A 25 -25.01 16.30 1.15
N LEU A 26 -24.28 16.75 2.17
CA LEU A 26 -23.79 15.89 3.24
C LEU A 26 -24.91 15.35 4.12
N ALA A 27 -25.90 16.16 4.48
CA ALA A 27 -27.07 15.72 5.24
C ALA A 27 -27.85 14.65 4.47
N SER A 28 -28.14 14.91 3.19
CA SER A 28 -28.84 13.96 2.31
C SER A 28 -28.08 12.63 2.18
N TRP A 29 -26.76 12.69 1.95
CA TRP A 29 -25.94 11.49 1.88
C TRP A 29 -25.92 10.73 3.21
N ALA A 30 -25.79 11.43 4.33
CA ALA A 30 -25.76 10.83 5.66
C ALA A 30 -27.12 10.24 6.08
N GLY A 31 -28.21 10.77 5.53
CA GLY A 31 -29.57 10.50 6.01
C GLY A 31 -29.99 11.40 7.19
N ALA A 32 -29.32 12.55 7.36
CA ALA A 32 -29.67 13.59 8.33
C ALA A 32 -30.67 14.60 7.73
N GLU A 33 -31.36 15.36 8.57
CA GLU A 33 -32.24 16.43 8.10
C GLU A 33 -31.41 17.62 7.61
N GLU A 34 -31.84 18.30 6.53
CA GLU A 34 -31.11 19.47 5.99
C GLU A 34 -31.01 20.63 7.00
N THR A 35 -31.90 20.66 7.98
CA THR A 35 -31.95 21.62 9.08
C THR A 35 -31.02 21.27 10.24
N ASP A 36 -30.52 20.05 10.32
CA ASP A 36 -29.63 19.60 11.39
C ASP A 36 -28.34 20.44 11.40
N ASP A 37 -27.77 20.68 12.57
CA ASP A 37 -26.48 21.37 12.65
C ASP A 37 -25.32 20.49 12.15
N TRP A 38 -24.16 21.12 11.92
CA TRP A 38 -22.96 20.44 11.45
C TRP A 38 -22.50 19.30 12.36
N GLN A 39 -22.71 19.42 13.68
CA GLN A 39 -22.33 18.41 14.64
C GLN A 39 -23.20 17.16 14.48
N THR A 40 -24.51 17.35 14.33
CA THR A 40 -25.49 16.28 14.12
C THR A 40 -25.27 15.59 12.79
N ILE A 41 -25.09 16.36 11.69
CA ILE A 41 -24.74 15.80 10.38
C ILE A 41 -23.45 14.98 10.48
N GLY A 42 -22.42 15.50 11.15
CA GLY A 42 -21.16 14.79 11.38
C GLY A 42 -21.33 13.47 12.13
N GLN A 43 -22.15 13.44 13.18
CA GLN A 43 -22.44 12.21 13.94
C GLN A 43 -23.18 11.17 13.11
N VAL A 44 -24.17 11.58 12.32
CA VAL A 44 -24.91 10.67 11.44
C VAL A 44 -23.99 10.12 10.34
N MET A 45 -23.15 10.98 9.75
CA MET A 45 -22.11 10.56 8.79
C MET A 45 -21.17 9.53 9.41
N GLU A 46 -20.65 9.79 10.62
CA GLU A 46 -19.75 8.87 11.31
C GLU A 46 -20.42 7.52 11.53
N ASN A 47 -21.66 7.51 12.04
CA ASN A 47 -22.42 6.28 12.27
C ASN A 47 -22.64 5.50 10.96
N LYS A 48 -22.93 6.20 9.86
CA LYS A 48 -23.09 5.57 8.54
C LYS A 48 -21.79 4.94 8.05
N ILE A 49 -20.67 5.67 8.09
CA ILE A 49 -19.35 5.15 7.70
C ILE A 49 -18.97 3.95 8.56
N ARG A 50 -19.16 4.08 9.88
CA ARG A 50 -18.87 3.01 10.84
C ARG A 50 -19.67 1.75 10.51
N GLY A 51 -20.97 1.88 10.26
CA GLY A 51 -21.84 0.76 9.92
C GLY A 51 -21.49 0.09 8.58
N GLU A 52 -21.11 0.88 7.56
CA GLU A 52 -20.65 0.36 6.27
C GLU A 52 -19.33 -0.43 6.41
N ILE A 53 -18.38 0.09 7.19
CA ILE A 53 -17.12 -0.60 7.48
C ILE A 53 -17.39 -1.88 8.27
N ALA A 54 -18.19 -1.80 9.34
CA ALA A 54 -18.56 -2.95 10.16
C ALA A 54 -19.16 -4.07 9.30
N THR A 55 -20.13 -3.75 8.45
CA THR A 55 -20.76 -4.71 7.52
C THR A 55 -19.73 -5.31 6.57
N THR A 56 -18.84 -4.49 6.00
CA THR A 56 -17.78 -4.94 5.08
C THR A 56 -16.85 -5.97 5.75
N VAL A 57 -16.55 -5.78 7.04
CA VAL A 57 -15.68 -6.69 7.79
C VAL A 57 -16.44 -7.88 8.39
N GLY A 58 -17.76 -7.94 8.20
CA GLY A 58 -18.64 -9.03 8.65
C GLY A 58 -19.13 -8.88 10.09
N GLY A 59 -19.20 -7.65 10.60
CA GLY A 59 -19.82 -7.26 11.87
C GLY A 59 -21.21 -6.66 11.68
N GLU A 60 -21.81 -6.21 12.78
CA GLU A 60 -23.12 -5.55 12.79
C GLU A 60 -22.97 -4.03 12.57
N PRO A 61 -23.92 -3.34 11.92
CA PRO A 61 -23.82 -1.91 11.63
C PRO A 61 -23.68 -1.01 12.89
N GLU A 62 -24.09 -1.53 14.05
CA GLU A 62 -24.07 -0.83 15.33
C GLU A 62 -22.73 -0.97 16.07
N GLU A 63 -21.80 -1.81 15.58
CA GLU A 63 -20.50 -2.03 16.21
C GLU A 63 -19.73 -0.71 16.39
N ASP A 64 -19.04 -0.58 17.52
CA ASP A 64 -18.13 0.53 17.77
C ASP A 64 -16.78 0.36 17.04
N TRP A 65 -15.97 1.41 17.00
CA TRP A 65 -14.67 1.40 16.31
C TRP A 65 -13.69 0.35 16.89
N ASP A 66 -13.76 0.05 18.19
CA ASP A 66 -12.89 -0.94 18.81
C ASP A 66 -13.27 -2.37 18.39
N GLN A 67 -14.57 -2.66 18.29
CA GLN A 67 -15.10 -3.93 17.80
C GLN A 67 -14.74 -4.14 16.33
N ILE A 68 -14.95 -3.12 15.50
CA ILE A 68 -14.56 -3.12 14.08
C ILE A 68 -13.05 -3.33 13.96
N GLY A 69 -12.25 -2.59 14.74
CA GLY A 69 -10.79 -2.70 14.76
C GLY A 69 -10.32 -4.11 15.07
N ARG A 70 -10.85 -4.74 16.13
CA ARG A 70 -10.54 -6.15 16.48
C ARG A 70 -10.91 -7.12 15.36
N ARG A 71 -11.99 -6.87 14.63
CA ARG A 71 -12.44 -7.73 13.53
C ARG A 71 -11.57 -7.58 12.30
N VAL A 72 -11.22 -6.34 11.93
CA VAL A 72 -10.23 -6.04 10.89
C VAL A 72 -8.91 -6.74 11.22
N GLU A 73 -8.41 -6.55 12.44
CA GLU A 73 -7.18 -7.15 12.92
C GLU A 73 -7.23 -8.67 12.79
N LYS A 74 -8.28 -9.32 13.31
CA LYS A 74 -8.47 -10.78 13.21
C LYS A 74 -8.48 -11.26 11.76
N ARG A 75 -9.13 -10.53 10.85
CA ARG A 75 -9.23 -10.89 9.43
C ARG A 75 -7.88 -10.76 8.73
N VAL A 76 -7.16 -9.67 8.95
CA VAL A 76 -5.80 -9.45 8.41
C VAL A 76 -4.86 -10.50 8.98
N ARG A 77 -4.85 -10.70 10.30
CA ARG A 77 -4.04 -11.70 11.00
C ARG A 77 -4.31 -13.11 10.48
N SER A 78 -5.58 -13.47 10.27
CA SER A 78 -5.94 -14.77 9.68
C SER A 78 -5.55 -14.90 8.21
N GLY A 79 -5.55 -13.81 7.45
CA GLY A 79 -5.13 -13.79 6.05
C GLY A 79 -3.63 -13.96 5.90
N VAL A 80 -2.86 -13.06 6.53
CA VAL A 80 -1.40 -13.10 6.56
C VAL A 80 -0.91 -14.37 7.24
N GLY A 81 -1.50 -14.74 8.36
CA GLY A 81 -1.17 -15.95 9.09
C GLY A 81 -1.37 -17.21 8.25
N ARG A 82 -2.51 -17.39 7.58
CA ARG A 82 -2.71 -18.54 6.67
C ARG A 82 -1.69 -18.58 5.54
N TRP A 83 -1.37 -17.43 4.95
CA TRP A 83 -0.33 -17.37 3.93
C TRP A 83 1.03 -17.75 4.50
N ALA A 84 1.40 -17.25 5.68
CA ALA A 84 2.67 -17.51 6.36
C ALA A 84 2.71 -18.85 7.13
N SER A 85 1.66 -19.66 7.08
CA SER A 85 1.51 -20.88 7.91
C SER A 85 1.60 -20.60 9.42
N ALA A 86 1.10 -19.47 9.87
CA ALA A 86 0.93 -19.13 11.27
C ALA A 86 -0.31 -19.80 11.88
N GLU A 87 -0.23 -20.08 13.18
CA GLU A 87 -1.31 -20.66 13.96
C GLU A 87 -2.35 -19.59 14.34
N PRO A 88 -3.61 -19.96 14.62
CA PRO A 88 -4.67 -18.99 14.93
C PRO A 88 -4.35 -18.04 16.10
N ASP A 89 -3.53 -18.52 17.05
CA ASP A 89 -3.16 -17.81 18.27
C ASP A 89 -1.79 -17.12 18.20
N ASP A 90 -1.05 -17.22 17.08
CA ASP A 90 0.28 -16.61 16.90
C ASP A 90 0.20 -15.07 16.88
N ASP A 91 0.88 -14.40 17.80
CA ASP A 91 0.92 -12.93 17.87
C ASP A 91 1.55 -12.27 16.62
N TRP A 92 1.49 -10.94 16.53
CA TRP A 92 2.03 -10.18 15.40
C TRP A 92 3.53 -10.33 15.18
N ASP A 93 4.29 -10.57 16.25
CA ASP A 93 5.73 -10.80 16.14
C ASP A 93 6.00 -12.16 15.49
N THR A 94 5.26 -13.19 15.92
CA THR A 94 5.35 -14.56 15.41
C THR A 94 4.86 -14.64 13.96
N ILE A 95 3.64 -14.14 13.70
CA ILE A 95 3.29 -13.24 12.61
C ILE A 95 4.37 -12.93 11.55
N GLY A 96 5.05 -11.82 11.84
CA GLY A 96 6.08 -11.23 11.02
C GLY A 96 7.26 -12.18 10.80
N ARG A 97 7.73 -12.90 11.82
CA ARG A 97 8.83 -13.86 11.68
C ARG A 97 8.51 -14.98 10.68
N LYS A 98 7.31 -15.58 10.77
CA LYS A 98 6.87 -16.62 9.81
C LYS A 98 6.71 -16.05 8.40
N THR A 99 6.18 -14.83 8.29
CA THR A 99 6.07 -14.11 7.03
C THR A 99 7.44 -13.87 6.40
N GLU A 100 8.40 -13.38 7.19
CA GLU A 100 9.77 -13.14 6.76
C GLU A 100 10.44 -14.44 6.29
N SER A 101 10.34 -15.52 7.07
CA SER A 101 10.87 -16.83 6.69
C SER A 101 10.30 -17.31 5.37
N LYS A 102 8.99 -17.12 5.13
CA LYS A 102 8.36 -17.52 3.87
C LYS A 102 8.82 -16.68 2.68
N ILE A 103 8.88 -15.35 2.82
CA ILE A 103 9.44 -14.48 1.77
C ILE A 103 10.88 -14.89 1.47
N ARG A 104 11.67 -15.14 2.51
CA ARG A 104 13.07 -15.54 2.37
C ARG A 104 13.21 -16.86 1.63
N ALA A 105 12.40 -17.86 1.97
CA ALA A 105 12.38 -19.14 1.29
C ALA A 105 11.98 -19.02 -0.19
N ASP A 106 10.95 -18.22 -0.49
CA ASP A 106 10.50 -17.99 -1.87
C ASP A 106 11.58 -17.30 -2.72
N VAL A 107 12.24 -16.27 -2.17
CA VAL A 107 13.35 -15.58 -2.84
C VAL A 107 14.54 -16.52 -3.01
N ALA A 108 14.92 -17.27 -1.98
CA ALA A 108 16.00 -18.24 -2.06
C ALA A 108 15.73 -19.28 -3.15
N ALA A 109 14.52 -19.86 -3.20
CA ALA A 109 14.13 -20.81 -4.23
C ALA A 109 14.24 -20.22 -5.65
N SER A 110 13.86 -18.94 -5.83
CA SER A 110 13.95 -18.26 -7.13
C SER A 110 15.38 -18.12 -7.67
N VAL A 111 16.38 -18.14 -6.77
CA VAL A 111 17.81 -18.05 -7.13
C VAL A 111 18.56 -19.37 -6.87
N GLY A 112 17.83 -20.48 -6.75
CA GLY A 112 18.43 -21.81 -6.53
C GLY A 112 19.14 -21.95 -5.18
N GLY A 113 18.77 -21.13 -4.21
CA GLY A 113 19.32 -21.13 -2.86
C GLY A 113 18.53 -21.98 -1.85
N GLU A 114 19.14 -22.19 -0.69
CA GLU A 114 18.54 -22.89 0.43
C GLU A 114 17.46 -22.04 1.13
N PRO A 115 16.30 -22.63 1.47
CA PRO A 115 15.16 -21.91 2.04
C PRO A 115 15.47 -21.15 3.34
N ASP A 116 16.40 -21.68 4.13
CA ASP A 116 16.78 -21.14 5.44
C ASP A 116 18.06 -20.26 5.38
N GLY A 117 18.57 -20.02 4.17
CA GLY A 117 19.75 -19.17 3.96
C GLY A 117 19.52 -17.75 4.47
N SER A 118 20.57 -17.10 4.96
CA SER A 118 20.53 -15.69 5.38
C SER A 118 20.28 -14.74 4.20
N TRP A 119 19.84 -13.51 4.50
CA TRP A 119 19.70 -12.47 3.48
C TRP A 119 21.02 -12.16 2.75
N ASP A 120 22.16 -12.24 3.45
CA ASP A 120 23.48 -12.07 2.86
C ASP A 120 23.81 -13.18 1.84
N GLU A 121 23.48 -14.44 2.15
CA GLU A 121 23.68 -15.57 1.24
C GLU A 121 22.76 -15.49 0.02
N ILE A 122 21.50 -15.13 0.24
CA ILE A 122 20.53 -14.89 -0.84
C ILE A 122 21.00 -13.73 -1.72
N GLY A 123 21.46 -12.63 -1.12
CA GLY A 123 22.00 -11.47 -1.82
C GLY A 123 23.19 -11.84 -2.71
N LYS A 124 24.12 -12.64 -2.20
CA LYS A 124 25.26 -13.17 -3.00
C LYS A 124 24.79 -14.03 -4.16
N ARG A 125 23.77 -14.90 -3.97
CA ARG A 125 23.22 -15.73 -5.05
C ARG A 125 22.47 -14.91 -6.09
N ILE A 126 21.72 -13.88 -5.68
CA ILE A 126 21.11 -12.91 -6.60
C ILE A 126 22.21 -12.23 -7.42
N GLU A 127 23.26 -11.73 -6.77
CA GLU A 127 24.38 -11.07 -7.44
C GLU A 127 25.04 -11.98 -8.47
N GLN A 128 25.31 -13.24 -8.10
CA GLN A 128 25.87 -14.25 -8.98
C GLN A 128 24.95 -14.57 -10.16
N SER A 129 23.65 -14.70 -9.92
CA SER A 129 22.66 -15.00 -10.96
C SER A 129 22.55 -13.85 -11.97
N VAL A 130 22.53 -12.60 -11.49
CA VAL A 130 22.51 -11.41 -12.33
C VAL A 130 23.81 -11.28 -13.12
N LYS A 131 24.97 -11.43 -12.47
CA LYS A 131 26.28 -11.42 -13.14
C LYS A 131 26.38 -12.51 -14.20
N SER A 132 25.89 -13.71 -13.92
CA SER A 132 25.95 -14.82 -14.87
C SER A 132 25.05 -14.55 -16.08
N GLY A 133 23.81 -14.12 -15.88
CA GLY A 133 22.90 -13.83 -16.99
C GLY A 133 23.35 -12.65 -17.85
N LEU A 134 23.79 -11.56 -17.21
CA LEU A 134 24.33 -10.41 -17.93
C LEU A 134 25.70 -10.70 -18.54
N GLY A 135 26.52 -11.52 -17.89
CA GLY A 135 27.85 -11.90 -18.35
C GLY A 135 27.80 -12.84 -19.54
N GLU A 136 26.96 -13.87 -19.51
CA GLU A 136 26.71 -14.73 -20.67
C GLU A 136 26.22 -13.90 -21.87
N TRP A 137 25.29 -12.97 -21.62
CA TRP A 137 24.88 -12.04 -22.66
C TRP A 137 26.02 -11.13 -23.11
N ALA A 138 26.79 -10.51 -22.22
CA ALA A 138 27.84 -9.55 -22.58
C ALA A 138 29.16 -10.19 -23.05
N GLY A 139 29.33 -11.51 -22.92
CA GLY A 139 30.63 -12.18 -23.10
C GLY A 139 31.62 -11.91 -21.96
N ALA A 140 31.13 -11.67 -20.75
CA ALA A 140 31.96 -11.55 -19.56
C ALA A 140 32.37 -12.92 -19.01
N GLU A 141 33.57 -12.99 -18.44
CA GLU A 141 34.08 -14.19 -17.75
C GLU A 141 33.55 -14.24 -16.31
N GLN A 142 33.56 -15.42 -15.71
CA GLN A 142 32.98 -15.66 -14.39
C GLN A 142 33.65 -14.85 -13.26
N ASP A 143 34.93 -14.49 -13.44
CA ASP A 143 35.73 -13.71 -12.49
C ASP A 143 35.74 -12.20 -12.79
N ASP A 144 35.03 -11.75 -13.84
CA ASP A 144 34.95 -10.33 -14.18
C ASP A 144 34.20 -9.54 -13.08
N ASP A 145 34.78 -8.41 -12.66
CA ASP A 145 34.13 -7.49 -11.75
C ASP A 145 32.99 -6.69 -12.43
N TRP A 146 32.17 -6.01 -11.62
CA TRP A 146 31.04 -5.21 -12.11
C TRP A 146 31.44 -4.12 -13.10
N ALA A 147 32.62 -3.53 -12.92
CA ALA A 147 33.12 -2.49 -13.81
C ALA A 147 33.50 -3.06 -15.18
N THR A 148 34.05 -4.27 -15.20
CA THR A 148 34.43 -4.98 -16.43
C THR A 148 33.20 -5.51 -17.16
N LEU A 149 32.25 -6.10 -16.44
CA LEU A 149 30.95 -6.49 -16.99
C LEU A 149 30.22 -5.28 -17.61
N GLY A 150 30.16 -4.15 -16.91
CA GLY A 150 29.53 -2.93 -17.41
C GLY A 150 30.12 -2.42 -18.72
N ARG A 151 31.45 -2.45 -18.86
CA ARG A 151 32.13 -2.09 -20.12
C ARG A 151 31.77 -3.03 -21.26
N LYS A 152 31.79 -4.35 -21.03
CA LYS A 152 31.42 -5.36 -22.03
C LYS A 152 29.95 -5.22 -22.47
N MET A 153 29.05 -4.92 -21.53
CA MET A 153 27.66 -4.60 -21.85
C MET A 153 27.55 -3.35 -22.74
N GLU A 154 28.26 -2.27 -22.42
CA GLU A 154 28.26 -1.05 -23.22
C GLU A 154 28.75 -1.30 -24.65
N GLU A 155 29.82 -2.09 -24.81
CA GLU A 155 30.33 -2.50 -26.12
C GLU A 155 29.31 -3.32 -26.90
N LYS A 156 28.63 -4.26 -26.24
CA LYS A 156 27.62 -5.10 -26.88
C LYS A 156 26.35 -4.32 -27.28
N ILE A 157 25.90 -3.37 -26.45
CA ILE A 157 24.81 -2.44 -26.81
C ILE A 157 25.22 -1.60 -28.02
N LYS A 158 26.43 -1.02 -28.02
CA LYS A 158 26.92 -0.22 -29.14
C LYS A 158 27.02 -1.04 -30.43
N ALA A 159 27.43 -2.31 -30.35
CA ALA A 159 27.47 -3.21 -31.50
C ALA A 159 26.06 -3.52 -32.02
N ALA A 160 25.12 -3.89 -31.16
CA ALA A 160 23.74 -4.16 -31.54
C ALA A 160 23.05 -2.94 -32.18
N VAL A 161 23.30 -1.74 -31.65
CA VAL A 161 22.78 -0.49 -32.25
C VAL A 161 23.40 -0.23 -33.62
N ARG A 162 24.70 -0.49 -33.81
CA ARG A 162 25.37 -0.35 -35.12
C ARG A 162 24.93 -1.39 -36.14
N GLU A 163 24.50 -2.57 -35.73
CA GLU A 163 23.90 -3.56 -36.65
C GLU A 163 22.48 -3.17 -37.09
N TRP A 164 21.83 -2.29 -36.32
CA TRP A 164 20.46 -1.84 -36.58
C TRP A 164 20.36 -0.61 -37.48
N PHE A 165 21.47 0.13 -37.68
CA PHE A 165 21.57 1.32 -38.51
C PHE A 165 22.60 1.14 -39.62
#